data_AF-B9SLG3-F1
#
_entry.id   AF-B9SLG3-F1
#
_cell.length_a   1.000
_cell.length_b   1.000
_cell.length_c   1.000
_cell.angle_alpha   90.00
_cell.angle_beta   90.00
_cell.angle_gamma   90.00
#
_symmetry.space_group_name_H-M   'P 1'
#
loop_
_entity.id
_entity.type
_entity.pdbx_description
1 polymer ?
#
loop_
_entity_poly.entity_id
_entity_poly.type
_entity_poly.pdbx_seq_one_letter_code
_entity_poly.pdbx_strand_id
1 'polypeptide(L)'
;MTHSGIQHVGGDMLTGIPTGEAIMIKDTCHNWRDEIVIRVLKNIYKMLPGNGKVIIMNAVLPEAAERSKSSQYVSRLDNTMLMQPGGKERTAKEFES
;
A
#
# COMPACT_ATOMS: atom_id res chain seq x y z
N MET A 1 16.21 1.47 17.23
CA MET A 1 15.29 1.04 18.30
C MET A 1 14.95 -0.41 18.05
N THR A 2 15.02 -1.28 19.05
CA THR A 2 14.63 -2.69 18.93
C THR A 2 13.54 -2.96 19.96
N HIS A 3 12.43 -3.57 19.52
CA HIS A 3 11.32 -3.94 20.38
C HIS A 3 11.18 -5.47 20.38
N SER A 4 10.76 -6.05 21.51
CA SER A 4 10.52 -7.49 21.58
C SER A 4 9.48 -7.92 20.54
N GLY A 5 9.74 -9.00 19.81
CA GLY A 5 8.87 -9.46 18.72
C GLY A 5 9.01 -8.69 17.40
N ILE A 6 9.89 -7.68 17.31
CA ILE A 6 10.16 -6.94 16.07
C ILE A 6 11.61 -7.15 15.63
N GLN A 7 11.78 -7.73 14.45
CA GLN A 7 13.06 -7.82 13.76
C GLN A 7 13.08 -6.85 12.58
N HIS A 8 14.07 -5.96 12.54
CA HIS A 8 14.29 -5.08 11.39
C HIS A 8 15.09 -5.82 10.33
N VAL A 9 14.57 -5.86 9.10
CA VAL A 9 15.22 -6.49 7.95
C VAL A 9 15.31 -5.44 6.84
N GLY A 10 16.53 -5.12 6.41
CA GLY A 10 16.74 -4.27 5.24
C GLY A 10 16.40 -5.02 3.96
N GLY A 11 15.88 -4.33 2.95
CA GLY A 11 15.52 -4.95 1.68
C GLY A 11 14.86 -4.00 0.69
N ASP A 12 14.41 -4.57 -0.42
CA ASP A 12 13.72 -3.87 -1.50
C ASP A 12 12.54 -4.71 -2.00
N MET A 13 11.33 -4.20 -1.82
CA MET A 13 10.08 -4.91 -2.16
C MET A 13 9.92 -5.17 -3.67
N LEU A 14 10.68 -4.49 -4.53
CA LEU A 14 10.69 -4.73 -5.98
C LEU A 14 11.51 -5.97 -6.38
N THR A 15 12.42 -6.41 -5.51
CA THR A 15 13.32 -7.55 -5.74
C THR A 15 12.97 -8.74 -4.87
N GLY A 16 12.58 -8.54 -3.60
CA GLY A 16 12.19 -9.62 -2.71
C GLY A 16 11.78 -9.15 -1.32
N ILE A 17 11.00 -9.96 -0.64
CA ILE A 17 10.54 -9.69 0.73
C ILE A 17 10.66 -10.98 1.58
N PRO A 18 10.75 -10.88 2.91
CA PRO A 18 10.70 -12.05 3.79
C PRO A 18 9.36 -12.82 3.68
N THR A 19 9.38 -14.11 3.98
CA THR A 19 8.15 -14.92 4.11
C THR A 19 7.40 -14.57 5.38
N GLY A 20 6.09 -14.82 5.39
CA GLY A 20 5.26 -14.63 6.58
C GLY A 20 3.86 -15.21 6.39
N GLU A 21 3.18 -15.49 7.51
CA GLU A 21 1.78 -15.93 7.49
C GLU A 21 0.83 -14.81 7.04
N ALA A 22 1.21 -13.57 7.35
CA ALA A 22 0.57 -12.38 6.83
C ALA A 22 1.63 -11.33 6.49
N ILE A 23 1.37 -10.55 5.44
CA ILE A 23 2.19 -9.42 5.04
C ILE A 23 1.30 -8.18 5.04
N MET A 24 1.67 -7.21 5.88
CA MET A 24 1.00 -5.92 5.97
C MET A 24 1.82 -4.86 5.26
N ILE A 25 1.18 -4.09 4.39
CA ILE A 25 1.74 -2.87 3.81
C ILE A 25 0.83 -1.70 4.16
N LYS A 26 1.43 -0.63 4.68
CA LYS A 26 0.71 0.58 5.11
C LYS A 26 1.25 1.78 4.37
N ASP A 27 0.36 2.59 3.78
CA ASP A 27 0.69 3.81 3.04
C ASP A 27 1.86 3.61 2.08
N THR A 28 1.81 2.50 1.33
CA THR A 28 2.89 2.12 0.42
C THR A 28 2.40 2.15 -1.04
N CYS A 29 1.22 1.60 -1.31
CA CYS A 29 0.68 1.52 -2.68
C CYS A 29 0.52 2.90 -3.35
N HIS A 30 0.27 3.95 -2.56
CA HIS A 30 0.09 5.30 -3.09
C HIS A 30 1.37 5.94 -3.66
N ASN A 31 2.55 5.38 -3.40
CA ASN A 31 3.83 5.94 -3.84
C ASN A 31 4.13 5.65 -5.31
N TRP A 32 3.38 4.73 -5.92
CA TRP A 32 3.69 4.20 -7.25
C TRP A 32 2.48 4.05 -8.14
N ARG A 33 2.75 4.04 -9.43
CA ARG A 33 1.82 3.66 -10.50
C ARG A 33 1.44 2.18 -10.41
N ASP A 34 0.30 1.84 -11.01
CA ASP A 34 -0.36 0.55 -10.84
C ASP A 34 0.53 -0.63 -11.26
N GLU A 35 1.37 -0.48 -12.30
CA GLU A 35 2.26 -1.54 -12.75
C GLU A 35 3.28 -1.95 -11.68
N ILE A 36 3.76 -0.97 -10.91
CA ILE A 36 4.72 -1.19 -9.83
C ILE A 36 4.03 -1.77 -8.61
N VAL A 37 2.83 -1.28 -8.26
CA VAL A 37 2.01 -1.84 -7.17
C VAL A 37 1.71 -3.32 -7.45
N ILE A 38 1.26 -3.65 -8.66
CA ILE A 38 0.98 -5.03 -9.07
C ILE A 38 2.25 -5.89 -8.97
N ARG A 39 3.42 -5.37 -9.37
CA ARG A 39 4.69 -6.10 -9.23
C ARG A 39 5.01 -6.40 -7.76
N VAL A 40 4.84 -5.42 -6.87
CA VAL A 40 5.05 -5.62 -5.43
C VAL A 40 4.05 -6.63 -4.86
N LEU A 41 2.76 -6.51 -5.19
CA LEU A 41 1.74 -7.45 -4.72
C LEU A 41 1.99 -8.88 -5.23
N LYS A 42 2.48 -9.04 -6.46
CA LYS A 42 2.92 -10.35 -6.99
C LYS A 42 4.12 -10.92 -6.23
N ASN A 43 5.06 -10.08 -5.83
CA ASN A 43 6.15 -10.52 -4.95
C ASN A 43 5.60 -10.93 -3.58
N ILE A 44 4.67 -10.18 -3.01
CA ILE A 44 3.99 -10.53 -1.76
C ILE A 44 3.31 -11.88 -1.83
N TYR A 45 2.51 -12.10 -2.87
CA TYR A 45 1.80 -13.34 -3.09
C TYR A 45 2.73 -14.57 -3.09
N LYS A 46 3.92 -14.48 -3.70
CA LYS A 46 4.90 -15.58 -3.75
C LYS A 46 5.49 -15.92 -2.38
N MET A 47 5.46 -14.99 -1.43
CA MET A 47 6.06 -15.15 -0.11
C MET A 47 5.07 -15.58 0.96
N LEU A 48 3.78 -15.66 0.61
CA LEU A 48 2.73 -16.16 1.48
C LEU A 48 2.56 -17.68 1.35
N PRO A 49 2.23 -18.39 2.44
CA PRO A 49 1.74 -19.77 2.37
C PRO A 49 0.35 -19.80 1.70
N GLY A 50 -0.16 -21.00 1.38
CA GLY A 50 -1.44 -21.16 0.65
C GLY A 50 -2.68 -20.52 1.32
N ASN A 51 -2.66 -20.35 2.65
CA ASN A 51 -3.69 -19.68 3.44
C ASN A 51 -3.24 -18.32 3.99
N GLY A 52 -2.10 -17.80 3.50
CA GLY A 52 -1.54 -16.54 3.93
C GLY A 52 -2.39 -15.34 3.51
N LYS A 53 -2.21 -14.21 4.19
CA LYS A 53 -3.00 -13.00 3.94
C LYS A 53 -2.11 -11.81 3.59
N VAL A 54 -2.51 -11.04 2.59
CA VAL A 54 -2.02 -9.67 2.39
C VAL A 54 -3.00 -8.69 3.04
N ILE A 55 -2.48 -7.72 3.78
CA ILE A 55 -3.25 -6.67 4.45
C ILE A 55 -2.75 -5.33 3.89
N ILE A 56 -3.62 -4.64 3.15
CA ILE A 56 -3.32 -3.32 2.59
C ILE A 56 -4.02 -2.27 3.46
N MET A 57 -3.23 -1.36 4.03
CA MET A 57 -3.72 -0.25 4.84
C MET A 57 -3.39 1.06 4.15
N ASN A 58 -4.36 1.62 3.42
CA ASN A 58 -4.21 2.88 2.70
C ASN A 58 -5.42 3.78 2.94
N ALA A 59 -5.24 5.08 2.72
CA ALA A 59 -6.36 5.99 2.57
C ALA A 59 -7.17 5.62 1.30
N VAL A 60 -8.49 5.74 1.38
CA VAL A 60 -9.40 5.45 0.27
C VAL A 60 -9.99 6.75 -0.24
N LEU A 61 -9.68 7.07 -1.49
CA LEU A 61 -10.22 8.25 -2.17
C LEU A 61 -11.72 8.05 -2.43
N PRO A 62 -12.58 9.04 -2.12
CA PRO A 62 -13.99 8.93 -2.44
C PRO A 62 -14.20 8.96 -3.97
N GLU A 63 -15.18 8.18 -4.45
CA GLU A 63 -15.54 8.10 -5.88
C GLU A 63 -16.01 9.45 -6.45
N ALA A 64 -16.55 10.31 -5.60
CA ALA A 64 -16.96 11.66 -5.95
C ALA A 64 -16.53 12.63 -4.85
N ALA A 65 -16.27 13.87 -5.21
CA ALA A 65 -15.91 14.91 -4.26
C ALA A 65 -17.01 15.06 -3.19
N GLU A 66 -16.64 14.93 -1.91
CA GLU A 66 -17.54 15.13 -0.79
C GLU A 66 -16.92 16.02 0.30
N ARG A 67 -17.76 16.59 1.16
CA ARG A 67 -17.35 17.64 2.11
C ARG A 67 -16.94 17.11 3.49
N SER A 68 -16.99 15.80 3.71
CA SER A 68 -16.61 15.20 5.00
C SER A 68 -15.16 15.54 5.35
N LYS A 69 -14.84 15.61 6.66
CA LYS A 69 -13.46 15.89 7.11
C LYS A 69 -12.48 14.80 6.64
N SER A 70 -12.93 13.54 6.62
CA SER A 70 -12.15 12.41 6.12
C SER A 70 -11.82 12.56 4.65
N SER A 71 -12.80 12.89 3.79
CA SER A 71 -12.52 13.04 2.37
C SER A 71 -11.67 14.24 2.06
N GLN A 72 -11.86 15.37 2.75
CA GLN A 72 -10.93 16.49 2.62
C GLN A 72 -9.51 16.12 3.05
N TYR A 73 -9.34 15.23 4.04
CA TYR A 73 -8.02 14.73 4.43
C TYR A 73 -7.41 13.87 3.31
N VAL A 74 -8.15 12.90 2.77
CA VAL A 74 -7.64 12.04 1.69
C VAL A 74 -7.34 12.85 0.42
N SER A 75 -8.17 13.82 0.04
CA SER A 75 -7.87 14.70 -1.09
C SER A 75 -6.61 15.53 -0.89
N ARG A 76 -6.30 15.96 0.35
CA ARG A 76 -5.04 16.65 0.65
C ARG A 76 -3.84 15.70 0.56
N LEU A 77 -4.00 14.44 0.98
CA LEU A 77 -2.98 13.41 0.78
C LEU A 77 -2.73 13.16 -0.71
N ASP A 78 -3.78 13.02 -1.50
CA ASP A 78 -3.68 12.82 -2.95
C ASP A 78 -2.98 14.00 -3.65
N ASN A 79 -3.34 15.24 -3.28
CA ASN A 79 -2.62 16.43 -3.75
C ASN A 79 -1.12 16.40 -3.39
N THR A 80 -0.77 15.84 -2.23
CA THR A 80 0.64 15.67 -1.82
C THR A 80 1.34 14.63 -2.71
N MET A 81 0.62 13.60 -3.15
CA MET A 81 1.16 12.57 -4.05
C MET A 81 1.51 13.10 -5.44
N LEU A 82 0.98 14.26 -5.86
CA LEU A 82 1.39 14.93 -7.11
C LEU A 82 2.90 15.27 -7.14
N MET A 83 3.55 15.39 -5.98
CA MET A 83 4.99 15.61 -5.90
C MET A 83 5.79 14.33 -6.20
N GLN A 84 5.18 13.15 -6.08
CA GLN A 84 5.82 11.87 -6.36
C GLN A 84 5.49 11.36 -7.77
N PRO A 85 6.49 11.07 -8.61
CA PRO A 85 6.25 10.56 -9.96
C PRO A 85 5.41 9.27 -9.96
N GLY A 86 4.15 9.39 -10.39
CA GLY A 86 3.20 8.27 -10.45
C GLY A 86 2.55 7.92 -9.12
N GLY A 87 2.71 8.74 -8.08
CA GLY A 87 1.96 8.60 -6.85
C GLY A 87 0.51 9.03 -7.01
N LYS A 88 -0.41 8.30 -6.38
CA LYS A 88 -1.84 8.63 -6.30
C LYS A 88 -2.48 7.91 -5.11
N GLU A 89 -3.43 8.55 -4.45
CA GLU A 89 -4.41 7.82 -3.67
C GLU A 89 -5.37 7.10 -4.63
N ARG A 90 -6.02 6.04 -4.15
CA ARG A 90 -6.90 5.19 -4.96
C ARG A 90 -8.28 5.08 -4.34
N THR A 91 -9.30 4.94 -5.17
CA THR A 91 -10.64 4.60 -4.69
C THR A 91 -10.72 3.13 -4.29
N ALA A 92 -11.80 2.74 -3.61
CA ALA A 92 -12.02 1.34 -3.26
C ALA A 92 -12.06 0.44 -4.51
N LYS A 93 -12.71 0.90 -5.59
CA LYS A 93 -12.80 0.15 -6.84
C LYS A 93 -11.44 -0.07 -7.50
N GLU A 94 -10.55 0.92 -7.45
CA GLU A 94 -9.19 0.77 -7.96
C GLU A 94 -8.34 -0.21 -7.13
N PHE A 95 -8.66 -0.42 -5.85
CA PHE A 95 -8.02 -1.46 -5.04
C PHE A 95 -8.59 -2.86 -5.31
N GLU A 96 -9.86 -2.95 -5.73
CA GLU A 96 -10.54 -4.21 -6.02
C GLU A 96 -10.26 -4.76 -7.43
N SER A 97 -9.75 -3.92 -8.34
CA SER A 97 -9.43 -4.27 -9.74
C SER A 97 -8.09 -4.99 -9.90
#